data_AF-A0A9D4CG21-F1
#
_entry.id   AF-A0A9D4CG21-F1
#
_cell.length_a   1.000
_cell.length_b   1.000
_cell.length_c   1.000
_cell.angle_alpha   90.00
_cell.angle_beta   90.00
_cell.angle_gamma   90.00
#
_symmetry.space_group_name_H-M   'P 1'
#
loop_
_entity.id
_entity.type
_entity.pdbx_description
1 polymer ?
#
loop_
_entity_poly.entity_id
_entity_poly.type
_entity_poly.pdbx_seq_one_letter_code
_entity_poly.pdbx_strand_id
1 'polypeptide(L)'
;MPTTRHHTSNTTTSRHSTTNATTSRHPTTNLTTTRHPTTNATTTRHPTTNATTTRHPTTNLTTTSYPSTNLTTTRHPTTNSTTTRHPTTTTTTTIHPTTNLTTTRHSTTNLTTTGHPTTNATTTRHPTTNATTTRHPTTNSTTTRHPTTNAPSNRHPPTNATST
;
A
#
# COMPACT_ATOMS: atom_id res chain seq x y z
N MET A 1 -14.09 23.04 -5.54
CA MET A 1 -13.72 21.78 -6.22
C MET A 1 -14.88 20.80 -6.09
N PRO A 2 -15.42 20.24 -7.19
CA PRO A 2 -16.47 19.24 -7.09
C PRO A 2 -15.93 18.03 -6.32
N THR A 3 -16.68 17.60 -5.30
CA THR A 3 -16.35 16.41 -4.52
C THR A 3 -17.18 15.26 -5.06
N THR A 4 -16.52 14.22 -5.56
CA THR A 4 -17.23 12.98 -5.92
C THR A 4 -17.52 12.21 -4.64
N ARG A 5 -18.80 11.92 -4.38
CA ARG A 5 -19.22 11.37 -3.07
C ARG A 5 -19.11 9.86 -2.97
N HIS A 6 -19.37 9.17 -4.08
CA HIS A 6 -19.23 7.74 -4.26
C HIS A 6 -18.89 7.51 -5.73
N HIS A 7 -17.89 6.68 -6.01
CA HIS A 7 -17.52 6.30 -7.36
C HIS A 7 -16.93 4.89 -7.32
N THR A 8 -17.36 4.04 -8.25
CA THR A 8 -16.86 2.68 -8.36
C THR A 8 -16.30 2.47 -9.75
N SER A 9 -15.06 2.00 -9.83
CA SER A 9 -14.38 1.63 -11.06
C SER A 9 -14.07 0.14 -11.02
N ASN A 10 -14.59 -0.60 -12.00
CA ASN A 10 -14.41 -2.04 -12.11
C ASN A 10 -13.66 -2.35 -13.41
N THR A 11 -12.55 -3.07 -13.30
CA THR A 11 -11.78 -3.56 -14.45
C THR A 11 -11.59 -5.07 -14.31
N THR A 12 -12.21 -5.84 -15.20
CA THR A 12 -12.09 -7.30 -15.18
C THR A 12 -10.78 -7.75 -15.83
N THR A 13 -10.59 -7.43 -17.10
CA THR A 13 -9.35 -7.76 -17.82
C THR A 13 -8.90 -6.52 -18.57
N SER A 14 -7.70 -6.05 -18.27
CA SER A 14 -7.11 -4.93 -19.01
C SER A 14 -5.59 -4.97 -19.03
N ARG A 15 -5.01 -4.43 -20.10
CA ARG A 15 -3.57 -4.15 -20.19
C ARG A 15 -3.16 -2.86 -19.51
N HIS A 16 -4.08 -1.89 -19.41
CA HIS A 16 -3.88 -0.58 -18.80
C HIS A 16 -5.22 -0.09 -18.22
N SER A 17 -5.22 0.41 -16.99
CA SER A 17 -6.39 1.04 -16.37
C SER A 17 -5.92 2.24 -15.58
N THR A 18 -6.57 3.39 -15.73
CA THR A 18 -6.19 4.61 -15.00
C THR A 18 -7.39 5.12 -14.23
N THR A 19 -7.20 5.33 -12.93
CA THR A 19 -8.20 5.97 -12.06
C THR A 19 -7.58 7.22 -11.44
N ASN A 20 -8.24 8.36 -11.64
CA ASN A 20 -7.81 9.65 -11.07
C ASN A 20 -8.92 10.22 -10.19
N ALA A 21 -8.56 10.73 -9.02
CA ALA A 21 -9.49 11.39 -8.11
C ALA A 21 -8.86 12.62 -7.44
N THR A 22 -9.42 13.80 -7.68
CA THR A 22 -8.92 15.04 -7.06
C THR A 22 -9.45 15.19 -5.63
N THR A 23 -10.77 15.20 -5.46
CA THR A 23 -11.42 15.22 -4.15
C THR A 23 -12.54 14.20 -4.16
N SER A 24 -12.36 13.11 -3.42
CA SER A 24 -13.32 12.00 -3.41
C SER A 24 -13.57 11.47 -2.01
N ARG A 25 -14.81 11.08 -1.77
CA ARG A 25 -15.22 10.29 -0.60
C ARG A 25 -15.63 8.92 -1.13
N HIS A 26 -15.23 7.87 -0.42
CA HIS A 26 -15.63 6.48 -0.72
C HIS A 26 -15.42 6.00 -2.18
N PRO A 27 -14.31 6.34 -2.87
CA PRO A 27 -14.05 5.71 -4.16
C PRO A 27 -13.69 4.23 -3.97
N THR A 28 -14.18 3.38 -4.86
CA THR A 28 -13.90 1.94 -4.87
C THR A 28 -13.29 1.55 -6.20
N THR A 29 -12.17 0.83 -6.18
CA THR A 29 -11.50 0.30 -7.36
C THR A 29 -11.38 -1.21 -7.25
N ASN A 30 -11.95 -1.94 -8.21
CA ASN A 30 -11.86 -3.40 -8.28
C ASN A 30 -11.11 -3.82 -9.56
N LEU A 31 -10.02 -4.58 -9.41
CA LEU A 31 -9.16 -5.04 -10.50
C LEU A 31 -9.01 -6.56 -10.45
N THR A 32 -9.50 -7.29 -11.46
CA THR A 32 -9.39 -8.77 -11.44
C THR A 32 -8.08 -9.23 -12.06
N THR A 33 -7.89 -9.01 -13.37
CA THR A 33 -6.71 -9.42 -14.12
C THR A 33 -6.19 -8.21 -14.89
N THR A 34 -5.39 -7.38 -14.22
CA THR A 34 -4.95 -6.11 -14.79
C THR A 34 -3.43 -6.00 -14.85
N ARG A 35 -2.92 -5.60 -16.02
CA ARG A 35 -1.54 -5.14 -16.19
C ARG A 35 -1.51 -3.61 -16.12
N HIS A 36 -0.44 -3.07 -15.57
CA HIS A 36 -0.15 -1.64 -15.52
C HIS A 36 -1.31 -0.72 -15.08
N PRO A 37 -2.09 -1.05 -14.02
CA PRO A 37 -3.07 -0.09 -13.53
C PRO A 37 -2.37 1.06 -12.80
N THR A 38 -2.87 2.27 -13.02
CA THR A 38 -2.39 3.49 -12.37
C THR A 38 -3.53 4.13 -11.58
N THR A 39 -3.29 4.41 -10.30
CA THR A 39 -4.24 5.14 -9.45
C THR A 39 -3.57 6.40 -8.92
N ASN A 40 -4.11 7.56 -9.23
CA ASN A 40 -3.67 8.83 -8.66
C ASN A 40 -4.80 9.45 -7.85
N ALA A 41 -4.50 9.86 -6.61
CA ALA A 41 -5.46 10.60 -5.83
C ALA A 41 -4.83 11.72 -4.99
N THR A 42 -5.47 12.89 -5.01
CA THR A 42 -4.97 14.06 -4.27
C THR A 42 -5.55 14.10 -2.85
N THR A 43 -6.86 14.17 -2.70
CA THR A 43 -7.53 14.17 -1.40
C THR A 43 -8.66 13.15 -1.39
N THR A 44 -8.45 12.06 -0.64
CA THR A 44 -9.40 10.96 -0.62
C THR A 44 -9.70 10.50 0.79
N ARG A 45 -11.00 10.29 1.08
CA ARG A 45 -11.48 9.70 2.33
C ARG A 45 -12.12 8.35 2.05
N HIS A 46 -11.71 7.34 2.82
CA HIS A 46 -12.23 5.97 2.75
C HIS A 46 -12.13 5.32 1.34
N PRO A 47 -10.99 5.42 0.62
CA PRO A 47 -10.85 4.66 -0.61
C PRO A 47 -10.73 3.16 -0.31
N THR A 48 -11.34 2.35 -1.17
CA THR A 48 -11.23 0.89 -1.13
C THR A 48 -10.64 0.38 -2.44
N THR A 49 -9.57 -0.41 -2.36
CA THR A 49 -8.99 -1.09 -3.52
C THR A 49 -8.99 -2.59 -3.30
N ASN A 50 -9.63 -3.33 -4.19
CA ASN A 50 -9.55 -4.80 -4.23
C ASN A 50 -8.89 -5.23 -5.53
N ALA A 51 -7.85 -6.07 -5.43
CA ALA A 51 -7.24 -6.63 -6.62
C ALA A 51 -6.89 -8.12 -6.49
N THR A 52 -7.21 -8.90 -7.51
CA THR A 52 -6.96 -10.35 -7.50
C THR A 52 -5.58 -10.67 -8.10
N THR A 53 -5.38 -10.36 -9.39
CA THR A 53 -4.13 -10.59 -10.11
C THR A 53 -3.70 -9.32 -10.81
N THR A 54 -2.67 -8.67 -10.26
CA THR A 54 -2.19 -7.40 -10.80
C THR A 54 -0.68 -7.42 -11.04
N ARG A 55 -0.26 -6.88 -12.19
CA ARG A 55 1.15 -6.72 -12.56
C ARG A 55 1.50 -5.27 -12.78
N HIS A 56 2.56 -4.81 -12.15
CA HIS A 56 3.07 -3.43 -12.21
C HIS A 56 2.02 -2.36 -11.86
N PRO A 57 1.22 -2.49 -10.78
CA PRO A 57 0.35 -1.40 -10.36
C PRO A 57 1.19 -0.24 -9.83
N THR A 58 0.76 0.98 -10.17
CA THR A 58 1.33 2.22 -9.64
C THR A 58 0.25 3.00 -8.91
N THR A 59 0.53 3.38 -7.65
CA THR A 59 -0.40 4.17 -6.83
C THR A 59 0.32 5.40 -6.28
N ASN A 60 -0.22 6.60 -6.56
CA ASN A 60 0.29 7.86 -6.04
C ASN A 60 -0.82 8.58 -5.25
N LEU A 61 -0.55 8.84 -3.97
CA LEU A 61 -1.53 9.45 -3.06
C LEU A 61 -0.93 10.65 -2.34
N THR A 62 -1.60 11.81 -2.38
CA THR A 62 -1.12 12.98 -1.63
C THR A 62 -1.64 12.95 -0.20
N THR A 63 -2.96 13.04 -0.02
CA THR A 63 -3.61 13.03 1.29
C THR A 63 -4.73 12.00 1.31
N THR A 64 -4.53 10.93 2.07
CA THR A 64 -5.51 9.85 2.16
C THR A 64 -5.82 9.51 3.61
N SER A 65 -7.11 9.41 3.92
CA SER A 65 -7.59 8.98 5.24
C SER A 65 -8.42 7.71 5.13
N TYR A 66 -8.11 6.74 5.99
CA TYR A 66 -8.76 5.43 6.08
C TYR A 66 -8.74 4.63 4.77
N PRO A 67 -7.62 4.53 4.03
CA PRO A 67 -7.57 3.64 2.87
C PRO A 67 -7.60 2.18 3.31
N SER A 68 -8.35 1.37 2.56
CA SER A 68 -8.38 -0.08 2.70
C SER A 68 -7.97 -0.75 1.39
N THR A 69 -6.97 -1.62 1.46
CA THR A 69 -6.41 -2.31 0.30
C THR A 69 -6.35 -3.81 0.55
N ASN A 70 -7.00 -4.60 -0.31
CA ASN A 70 -6.96 -6.06 -0.30
C ASN A 70 -6.40 -6.60 -1.61
N LEU A 71 -5.27 -7.30 -1.54
CA LEU A 71 -4.57 -7.82 -2.72
C LEU A 71 -4.33 -9.33 -2.59
N THR A 72 -4.70 -10.12 -3.59
CA THR A 72 -4.39 -11.56 -3.59
C THR A 72 -3.00 -11.80 -4.14
N THR A 73 -2.76 -11.51 -5.43
CA THR A 73 -1.47 -11.71 -6.10
C THR A 73 -1.06 -10.43 -6.80
N THR A 74 0.02 -9.81 -6.33
CA THR A 74 0.58 -8.61 -6.94
C THR A 74 2.06 -8.75 -7.23
N ARG A 75 2.48 -8.36 -8.44
CA ARG A 75 3.90 -8.33 -8.84
C ARG A 75 4.33 -6.92 -9.17
N HIS A 76 5.48 -6.52 -8.62
CA HIS A 76 6.09 -5.20 -8.80
C HIS A 76 5.15 -4.02 -8.49
N PRO A 77 4.38 -4.02 -7.38
CA PRO A 77 3.61 -2.84 -7.01
C PRO A 77 4.54 -1.70 -6.60
N THR A 78 4.19 -0.49 -7.04
CA THR A 78 4.82 0.75 -6.58
C THR A 78 3.78 1.64 -5.92
N THR A 79 4.04 2.04 -4.68
CA THR A 79 3.17 2.96 -3.93
C THR A 79 3.98 4.15 -3.43
N ASN A 80 3.54 5.36 -3.76
CA ASN A 80 4.05 6.59 -3.19
C ASN A 80 2.93 7.29 -2.42
N SER A 81 3.19 7.69 -1.18
CA SER A 81 2.22 8.46 -0.41
C SER A 81 2.86 9.55 0.44
N THR A 82 2.29 10.75 0.40
CA THR A 82 2.78 11.86 1.23
C THR A 82 2.20 11.78 2.64
N THR A 83 0.87 11.87 2.78
CA THR A 83 0.20 11.80 4.09
C THR A 83 -0.88 10.73 4.07
N THR A 84 -0.70 9.71 4.90
CA THR A 84 -1.67 8.63 5.05
C THR A 84 -2.05 8.42 6.51
N ARG A 85 -3.36 8.45 6.79
CA ARG A 85 -3.91 8.20 8.12
C ARG A 85 -4.74 6.94 8.13
N HIS A 86 -4.49 6.06 9.10
CA HIS A 86 -5.22 4.82 9.30
C HIS A 86 -5.25 3.89 8.07
N PRO A 87 -4.13 3.65 7.36
CA PRO A 87 -4.14 2.68 6.27
C PRO A 87 -4.26 1.26 6.80
N THR A 88 -5.10 0.48 6.14
CA THR A 88 -5.18 -0.97 6.31
C THR A 88 -4.81 -1.64 5.00
N THR A 89 -3.86 -2.56 5.05
CA THR A 89 -3.45 -3.34 3.87
C THR A 89 -3.40 -4.82 4.23
N THR A 90 -4.09 -5.64 3.44
CA THR A 90 -4.04 -7.09 3.52
C THR A 90 -3.54 -7.62 2.19
N THR A 91 -2.52 -8.48 2.23
CA THR A 91 -1.95 -9.04 1.02
C THR A 91 -1.52 -10.48 1.18
N THR A 92 -2.02 -11.35 0.30
CA THR A 92 -1.66 -12.78 0.34
C THR A 92 -0.26 -12.98 -0.23
N THR A 93 -0.04 -12.64 -1.50
CA THR A 93 1.27 -12.78 -2.15
C THR A 93 1.67 -11.49 -2.82
N THR A 94 2.87 -11.00 -2.49
CA THR A 94 3.47 -9.87 -3.21
C THR A 94 4.97 -10.05 -3.42
N ILE A 95 5.42 -9.69 -4.62
CA ILE A 95 6.81 -9.88 -5.04
C ILE A 95 7.35 -8.56 -5.59
N HIS A 96 8.50 -8.13 -5.08
CA HIS A 96 9.16 -6.86 -5.36
C HIS A 96 8.26 -5.62 -5.11
N PRO A 97 7.57 -5.50 -3.96
CA PRO A 97 6.86 -4.26 -3.65
C PRO A 97 7.85 -3.13 -3.35
N THR A 98 7.58 -1.96 -3.88
CA THR A 98 8.28 -0.71 -3.54
C THR A 98 7.29 0.26 -2.92
N THR A 99 7.58 0.74 -1.72
CA THR A 99 6.74 1.68 -0.98
C THR A 99 7.57 2.87 -0.50
N ASN A 100 7.17 4.09 -0.85
CA ASN A 100 7.76 5.33 -0.33
C ASN A 100 6.68 6.15 0.39
N LEU A 101 6.91 6.43 1.68
CA LEU A 101 5.96 7.12 2.55
C LEU A 101 6.63 8.31 3.24
N THR A 102 6.02 9.50 3.17
CA THR A 102 6.53 10.63 3.96
C THR A 102 5.99 10.56 5.39
N THR A 103 4.67 10.56 5.58
CA THR A 103 4.04 10.52 6.90
C THR A 103 2.90 9.52 6.95
N THR A 104 3.03 8.54 7.84
CA THR A 104 2.00 7.54 8.12
C THR A 104 1.64 7.52 9.59
N ARG A 105 0.34 7.58 9.89
CA ARG A 105 -0.18 7.45 11.25
C ARG A 105 -1.11 6.25 11.36
N HIS A 106 -0.83 5.39 12.34
CA HIS A 106 -1.61 4.21 12.71
C HIS A 106 -1.85 3.28 11.53
N SER A 107 -0.81 2.61 11.05
CA SER A 107 -0.94 1.68 9.92
C SER A 107 -1.09 0.24 10.40
N THR A 108 -1.97 -0.52 9.74
CA THR A 108 -2.08 -1.96 9.92
C THR A 108 -1.77 -2.67 8.60
N THR A 109 -0.80 -3.58 8.63
CA THR A 109 -0.37 -4.34 7.46
C THR A 109 -0.33 -5.83 7.78
N ASN A 110 -1.09 -6.62 7.04
CA ASN A 110 -1.13 -8.08 7.16
C ASN A 110 -0.64 -8.71 5.85
N LEU A 111 0.45 -9.47 5.90
CA LEU A 111 1.11 -10.08 4.75
C LEU A 111 1.24 -11.58 4.99
N THR A 112 0.87 -12.42 4.01
CA THR A 112 1.18 -13.85 4.10
C THR A 112 2.59 -14.10 3.56
N THR A 113 2.82 -13.81 2.28
CA THR A 113 4.10 -14.06 1.61
C THR A 113 4.59 -12.81 0.89
N THR A 114 5.75 -12.30 1.30
CA THR A 114 6.39 -11.16 0.65
C THR A 114 7.83 -11.46 0.25
N GLY A 115 8.16 -11.27 -1.03
CA GLY A 115 9.52 -11.42 -1.55
C GLY A 115 10.11 -10.09 -1.97
N HIS A 116 11.33 -9.80 -1.51
CA HIS A 116 12.12 -8.62 -1.85
C HIS A 116 11.37 -7.28 -1.65
N PRO A 117 10.72 -7.03 -0.50
CA PRO A 117 10.09 -5.74 -0.26
C PRO A 117 11.12 -4.63 -0.06
N THR A 118 10.84 -3.46 -0.60
CA THR A 118 11.58 -2.23 -0.36
C THR A 118 10.65 -1.16 0.19
N THR A 119 10.97 -0.65 1.39
CA THR A 119 10.19 0.39 2.06
C THR A 119 11.08 1.54 2.49
N ASN A 120 10.75 2.76 2.07
CA ASN A 120 11.34 3.99 2.61
C ASN A 120 10.26 4.81 3.31
N ALA A 121 10.49 5.19 4.56
CA ALA A 121 9.57 6.00 5.34
C ALA A 121 10.28 7.16 6.05
N THR A 122 9.73 8.38 6.01
CA THR A 122 10.28 9.48 6.83
C THR A 122 9.74 9.40 8.25
N THR A 123 8.42 9.37 8.43
CA THR A 123 7.81 9.30 9.77
C THR A 123 6.67 8.31 9.80
N THR A 124 6.77 7.33 10.69
CA THR A 124 5.72 6.35 10.95
C THR A 124 5.38 6.30 12.44
N ARG A 125 4.11 6.47 12.79
CA ARG A 125 3.61 6.38 14.17
C ARG A 125 2.63 5.22 14.32
N HIS A 126 2.85 4.39 15.33
CA HIS A 126 2.06 3.20 15.66
C HIS A 126 1.85 2.25 14.46
N PRO A 127 2.91 1.81 13.76
CA PRO A 127 2.75 0.77 12.76
C PRO A 127 2.55 -0.60 13.42
N THR A 128 1.57 -1.34 12.91
CA THR A 128 1.35 -2.75 13.22
C THR A 128 1.56 -3.56 11.96
N THR A 129 2.52 -4.48 11.98
CA THR A 129 2.80 -5.39 10.85
C THR A 129 2.73 -6.84 11.29
N ASN A 130 1.90 -7.64 10.64
CA ASN A 130 1.89 -9.09 10.76
C ASN A 130 2.33 -9.69 9.42
N ALA A 131 3.41 -10.47 9.41
CA ALA A 131 3.94 -11.06 8.19
C ALA A 131 4.32 -12.53 8.40
N THR A 132 3.65 -13.48 7.74
CA THR A 132 3.96 -14.91 7.92
C THR A 132 5.34 -15.26 7.36
N THR A 133 5.65 -14.81 6.15
CA THR A 133 6.95 -15.05 5.50
C THR A 133 7.40 -13.81 4.74
N THR A 134 8.58 -13.30 5.12
CA THR A 134 9.26 -12.23 4.39
C THR A 134 10.66 -12.69 3.99
N ARG A 135 11.04 -12.47 2.73
CA ARG A 135 12.37 -12.80 2.20
C ARG A 135 13.05 -11.54 1.67
N HIS A 136 14.30 -11.32 2.08
CA HIS A 136 15.15 -10.22 1.61
C HIS A 136 14.52 -8.82 1.72
N PRO A 137 14.00 -8.42 2.91
CA PRO A 137 13.44 -7.09 3.08
C PRO A 137 14.51 -6.01 3.10
N THR A 138 14.28 -4.90 2.41
CA THR A 138 15.02 -3.65 2.58
C THR A 138 14.09 -2.59 3.18
N THR A 139 14.49 -1.98 4.29
CA THR A 139 13.68 -0.96 4.96
C THR A 139 14.57 0.17 5.47
N ASN A 140 14.26 1.40 5.08
CA ASN A 140 14.85 2.62 5.62
C ASN A 140 13.74 3.44 6.28
N SER A 141 13.92 3.81 7.55
CA SER A 141 13.01 4.71 8.24
C SER A 141 13.78 5.79 9.01
N THR A 142 13.40 7.06 8.88
CA THR A 142 14.00 8.14 9.66
C THR A 142 13.45 8.18 11.09
N THR A 143 12.14 7.96 11.27
CA THR A 143 11.52 7.95 12.58
C THR A 143 10.36 6.96 12.62
N THR A 144 10.44 5.99 13.54
CA THR A 144 9.36 5.04 13.81
C THR A 144 9.04 5.04 15.30
N ARG A 145 7.78 5.33 15.65
CA ARG A 145 7.33 5.36 17.06
C ARG A 145 6.31 4.27 17.34
N HIS A 146 6.50 3.55 18.45
CA HIS A 146 5.62 2.48 18.94
C HIS A 146 5.30 1.39 17.89
N PRO A 147 6.32 0.78 17.24
CA PRO A 147 6.08 -0.31 16.30
C PRO A 147 5.60 -1.57 17.03
N THR A 148 4.66 -2.28 16.40
CA THR A 148 4.28 -3.65 16.76
C THR A 148 4.53 -4.54 15.54
N THR A 149 5.28 -5.61 15.70
CA THR A 149 5.61 -6.51 14.59
C THR A 149 5.53 -7.98 15.02
N ASN A 150 4.81 -8.78 14.24
CA ASN A 150 4.77 -10.22 14.39
C ASN A 150 5.21 -10.87 13.06
N ALA A 151 6.37 -11.51 13.07
CA ALA A 151 6.96 -12.11 11.88
C ALA A 151 7.63 -13.46 12.22
N PRO A 152 6.87 -14.58 12.24
CA PRO A 152 7.40 -15.89 12.64
C PRO A 152 8.48 -16.43 11.69
N SER A 153 8.58 -15.93 10.45
CA SER A 153 9.66 -16.28 9.53
C SER A 153 10.15 -15.08 8.74
N ASN A 154 11.37 -14.63 9.04
CA ASN A 154 12.07 -13.60 8.29
C ASN A 154 13.44 -14.13 7.85
N ARG A 155 13.71 -14.18 6.54
CA ARG A 155 14.96 -14.76 6.00
C ARG A 155 15.79 -13.68 5.30
N HIS A 156 17.05 -13.54 5.75
CA HIS A 156 18.07 -12.60 5.25
C HIS A 156 17.65 -11.11 5.32
N PRO A 157 17.51 -10.51 6.52
CA PRO A 157 17.19 -9.09 6.63
C PRO A 157 18.46 -8.22 6.61
N PRO A 158 18.73 -7.40 5.57
CA PRO A 158 19.54 -6.20 5.75
C PRO A 158 18.72 -5.15 6.50
N THR A 159 19.12 -4.80 7.72
CA THR A 159 18.38 -3.80 8.53
C THR A 159 19.31 -2.66 8.96
N ASN A 160 19.18 -1.50 8.32
CA ASN A 160 19.65 -0.21 8.84
C ASN A 160 18.43 0.58 9.30
N ALA A 161 17.95 0.30 10.52
CA ALA A 161 16.87 1.06 11.13
C ALA A 161 17.44 1.86 12.32
N THR A 162 17.60 3.17 12.16
CA THR A 162 17.82 4.07 13.30
C THR A 162 16.46 4.28 13.98
N SER A 163 16.18 3.47 15.00
CA SER A 163 15.00 3.63 15.84
C SER A 163 15.29 4.65 16.94
N THR A 164 14.58 5.78 16.96
CA THR A 164 14.57 6.76 18.07
C THR A 164 13.18 6.84 18.69
#